data_AF-N8ZND7-F1
#
_entry.id   AF-N8ZND7-F1
#
_cell.length_a   1.000
_cell.length_b   1.000
_cell.length_c   1.000
_cell.angle_alpha   90.00
_cell.angle_beta   90.00
_cell.angle_gamma   90.00
#
_symmetry.space_group_name_H-M   'P 1'
#
loop_
_entity.id
_entity.type
_entity.pdbx_description
1 polymer ?
#
loop_
_entity_poly.entity_id
_entity_poly.type
_entity_poly.pdbx_seq_one_letter_code
_entity_poly.pdbx_strand_id
1 'polypeptide(L)'
;MCGKELLNFNSRQEFIQCAFESVAKIVSDHGQSCLDALTPAISAEKCLFHLAAVAHDWSYDPSVIDAYAVLYKQSNQELIEAFGEE
;
A
#
# COMPACT_ATOMS: atom_id res chain seq x y z
N MET A 1 -23.01 6.16 -13.79
CA MET A 1 -22.24 5.88 -15.02
C MET A 1 -20.77 5.93 -14.64
N CYS A 2 -20.05 4.80 -14.71
CA CYS A 2 -18.60 4.80 -14.49
C CYS A 2 -17.97 5.41 -15.75
N GLY A 3 -17.56 6.68 -15.68
CA GLY A 3 -16.85 7.34 -16.76
C GLY A 3 -15.50 6.66 -16.96
N LYS A 4 -15.16 6.30 -18.20
CA LYS A 4 -13.80 5.89 -18.53
C LYS A 4 -12.92 7.13 -18.45
N GLU A 5 -12.27 7.35 -17.33
CA GLU A 5 -11.23 8.36 -17.20
C GLU A 5 -10.07 7.99 -18.13
N LEU A 6 -9.73 8.89 -19.05
CA LEU A 6 -8.57 8.73 -19.92
C LEU A 6 -7.33 9.15 -19.13
N LEU A 7 -6.44 8.19 -18.87
CA LEU A 7 -5.14 8.45 -18.26
C LEU A 7 -4.13 8.77 -19.37
N ASN A 8 -3.53 9.96 -19.33
CA ASN A 8 -2.47 10.38 -20.22
C ASN A 8 -1.15 10.44 -19.44
N PHE A 9 -0.13 9.75 -19.94
CA PHE A 9 1.22 9.75 -19.38
C PHE A 9 2.22 10.25 -20.43
N ASN A 10 3.17 11.07 -20.01
CA ASN A 10 4.19 11.64 -20.88
C ASN A 10 5.34 10.65 -21.13
N SER A 11 5.45 9.60 -20.32
CA SER A 11 6.46 8.55 -20.48
C SER A 11 6.03 7.21 -19.89
N ARG A 12 6.71 6.14 -20.31
CA ARG A 12 6.58 4.81 -19.68
C ARG A 12 6.97 4.85 -18.20
N GLN A 13 7.96 5.67 -17.84
CA GLN A 13 8.42 5.80 -16.45
C GLN A 13 7.30 6.36 -15.57
N GLU A 14 6.67 7.45 -16.00
CA GLU A 14 5.54 8.08 -15.31
C GLU A 14 4.35 7.12 -15.19
N PHE A 15 4.02 6.40 -16.27
CA PHE A 15 2.96 5.40 -16.25
C PHE A 15 3.20 4.32 -15.20
N ILE A 16 4.41 3.74 -15.15
CA ILE A 16 4.71 2.64 -14.23
C ILE A 16 4.83 3.14 -12.79
N GLN A 17 5.40 4.32 -12.57
CA GLN A 17 5.41 4.96 -11.25
C GLN A 17 3.97 5.12 -10.72
N CYS A 18 3.08 5.67 -11.54
CA CYS A 18 1.68 5.85 -11.17
C CYS A 18 0.96 4.50 -10.98
N ALA A 19 1.35 3.46 -11.72
CA ALA A 19 0.81 2.10 -11.53
C ALA A 19 1.23 1.50 -10.18
N PHE A 20 2.51 1.64 -9.77
CA PHE A 20 2.97 1.22 -8.46
C PHE A 20 2.19 1.91 -7.33
N GLU A 21 2.04 3.24 -7.42
CA GLU A 21 1.30 4.04 -6.45
C GLU A 21 -0.19 3.66 -6.40
N SER A 22 -0.80 3.41 -7.56
CA SER A 22 -2.20 3.00 -7.66
C SER A 22 -2.43 1.63 -7.02
N VAL A 23 -1.54 0.66 -7.25
CA VAL A 23 -1.63 -0.66 -6.61
C VAL A 23 -1.39 -0.54 -5.11
N ALA A 24 -0.42 0.26 -4.67
CA ALA A 24 -0.19 0.51 -3.25
C ALA A 24 -1.43 1.09 -2.57
N LYS A 25 -2.10 2.06 -3.21
CA LYS A 25 -3.36 2.60 -2.73
C LYS A 25 -4.45 1.54 -2.65
N ILE A 26 -4.63 0.69 -3.66
CA ILE A 26 -5.63 -0.39 -3.63
C ILE A 26 -5.37 -1.35 -2.46
N VAL A 27 -4.12 -1.74 -2.24
CA VAL A 27 -3.73 -2.62 -1.13
C VAL A 27 -3.99 -1.92 0.21
N SER A 28 -3.69 -0.63 0.31
CA SER A 28 -4.00 0.18 1.49
C SER A 28 -5.51 0.29 1.72
N ASP A 29 -6.31 0.61 0.71
CA ASP A 29 -7.77 0.72 0.88
C ASP A 29 -8.38 -0.62 1.33
N HIS A 30 -7.84 -1.75 0.84
CA HIS A 30 -8.21 -3.07 1.32
C HIS A 30 -7.82 -3.30 2.79
N GLY A 31 -6.57 -2.99 3.16
CA GLY A 31 -6.09 -3.12 4.54
C GLY A 31 -6.85 -2.25 5.55
N GLN A 32 -7.34 -1.08 5.12
CA GLN A 32 -8.02 -0.12 5.98
C GLN A 32 -9.30 -0.74 6.56
N SER A 33 -9.99 -1.55 5.76
CA SER A 33 -11.18 -2.27 6.22
C SER A 33 -10.92 -3.22 7.40
N CYS A 34 -9.70 -3.76 7.52
CA CYS A 34 -9.30 -4.56 8.67
C CYS A 34 -9.06 -3.68 9.91
N LEU A 35 -8.36 -2.55 9.74
CA LEU A 35 -8.09 -1.61 10.83
C LEU A 35 -9.39 -0.99 11.39
N ASP A 36 -10.33 -0.65 10.52
CA ASP A 36 -11.66 -0.14 10.89
C ASP A 36 -12.44 -1.18 11.71
N ALA A 37 -12.17 -2.47 11.49
CA ALA A 37 -12.71 -3.60 12.25
C ALA A 37 -11.83 -4.04 13.44
N LEU A 38 -10.86 -3.20 13.84
CA LEU A 38 -9.90 -3.45 14.94
C LEU A 38 -9.12 -4.77 14.78
N THR A 39 -8.85 -5.16 13.53
CA THR A 39 -8.12 -6.39 13.20
C THR A 39 -6.79 -6.03 12.51
N PRO A 40 -5.65 -6.62 12.92
CA PRO A 40 -4.38 -6.40 12.25
C PRO A 40 -4.42 -6.76 10.76
N ALA A 41 -4.01 -5.82 9.91
CA ALA A 41 -3.92 -5.94 8.46
C ALA A 41 -2.53 -6.45 8.00
N ILE A 42 -2.04 -7.54 8.59
CA ILE A 42 -0.67 -8.06 8.38
C ILE A 42 -0.39 -8.40 6.91
N SER A 43 -1.40 -8.90 6.18
CA SER A 43 -1.27 -9.22 4.77
C SER A 43 -1.05 -7.96 3.91
N ALA A 44 -1.74 -6.86 4.23
CA ALA A 44 -1.57 -5.58 3.54
C ALA A 44 -0.17 -5.01 3.79
N GLU A 45 0.30 -5.01 5.05
CA GLU A 45 1.67 -4.61 5.42
C GLU A 45 2.74 -5.34 4.60
N LYS A 46 2.70 -6.68 4.59
CA LYS A 46 3.68 -7.51 3.86
C LYS A 46 3.62 -7.26 2.36
N CYS A 47 2.42 -7.11 1.80
CA CYS A 47 2.24 -6.82 0.39
C CYS A 47 2.87 -5.47 0.02
N LEU A 48 2.68 -4.43 0.83
CA LEU A 48 3.26 -3.10 0.62
C LEU A 48 4.80 -3.13 0.73
N PHE A 49 5.37 -3.83 1.72
CA PHE A 49 6.83 -3.97 1.80
C PHE A 49 7.44 -4.67 0.58
N HIS A 50 6.80 -5.72 0.07
CA HIS A 50 7.25 -6.37 -1.16
C HIS A 50 7.10 -5.48 -2.39
N LEU A 51 6.01 -4.72 -2.47
CA LEU A 51 5.78 -3.79 -3.57
C LEU A 51 6.82 -2.65 -3.58
N ALA A 52 7.17 -2.11 -2.40
CA ALA A 52 8.20 -1.10 -2.24
C ALA A 52 9.58 -1.61 -2.66
N ALA A 53 9.94 -2.84 -2.23
CA ALA A 53 11.19 -3.48 -2.64
C ALA A 53 11.29 -3.64 -4.16
N VAL A 54 10.21 -4.11 -4.82
CA VAL A 54 10.19 -4.26 -6.28
C VAL A 54 10.26 -2.90 -6.99
N ALA A 55 9.56 -1.87 -6.51
CA ALA A 55 9.64 -0.53 -7.07
C ALA A 55 11.08 0.00 -7.02
N HIS A 56 11.72 -0.10 -5.86
CA HIS A 56 13.13 0.27 -5.67
C HIS A 56 14.07 -0.49 -6.62
N ASP A 57 13.96 -1.81 -6.69
CA ASP A 57 14.85 -2.66 -7.50
C ASP A 57 14.73 -2.37 -9.01
N TRP A 58 13.58 -1.85 -9.43
CA TRP A 58 13.32 -1.42 -10.80
C TRP A 58 13.53 0.09 -11.03
N SER A 59 14.16 0.79 -10.09
CA SER A 59 14.46 2.23 -10.16
C SER A 59 13.22 3.14 -10.25
N TYR A 60 12.13 2.73 -9.62
CA TYR A 60 10.96 3.57 -9.33
C TYR A 60 11.05 4.11 -7.90
N ASP A 61 10.35 5.21 -7.62
CA ASP A 61 10.34 5.82 -6.29
C ASP A 61 9.36 5.05 -5.37
N PRO A 62 9.84 4.40 -4.30
CA PRO A 62 9.00 3.63 -3.39
C PRO A 62 8.35 4.49 -2.30
N SER A 63 8.64 5.79 -2.21
CA SER A 63 8.31 6.62 -1.03
C SER A 63 6.84 6.58 -0.62
N VAL A 64 5.91 6.60 -1.59
CA VAL A 64 4.46 6.50 -1.31
C VAL A 64 4.09 5.12 -0.75
N ILE A 65 4.71 4.06 -1.26
CA ILE A 65 4.46 2.68 -0.84
C ILE A 65 5.03 2.46 0.56
N ASP A 66 6.23 2.97 0.82
CA ASP A 66 6.87 2.92 2.13
C ASP A 66 6.05 3.63 3.20
N ALA A 67 5.46 4.80 2.86
CA ALA A 67 4.57 5.51 3.78
C ALA A 67 3.38 4.64 4.20
N TYR A 68 2.75 3.94 3.24
CA TYR A 68 1.69 2.98 3.57
C TYR A 68 2.22 1.80 4.40
N ALA A 69 3.34 1.19 3.99
CA ALA A 69 3.90 0.03 4.69
C ALA A 69 4.22 0.35 6.16
N VAL A 70 4.81 1.52 6.44
CA VAL A 70 5.12 1.99 7.79
C VAL A 70 3.84 2.23 8.60
N LEU A 71 2.83 2.88 8.00
CA LEU A 71 1.53 3.10 8.67
C LEU A 71 0.90 1.77 9.09
N TYR A 72 0.90 0.77 8.21
CA TYR A 72 0.35 -0.54 8.52
C TYR A 72 1.15 -1.28 9.57
N LYS A 73 2.49 -1.23 9.51
CA LYS A 73 3.35 -1.83 10.53
C LYS A 73 3.06 -1.26 11.92
N GLN A 74 2.94 0.06 12.02
CA GLN A 74 2.61 0.75 13.28
C GLN A 74 1.21 0.36 13.77
N SER A 75 0.20 0.47 12.90
CA SER A 75 -1.18 0.15 13.26
C SER A 75 -1.36 -1.32 13.68
N ASN A 76 -0.69 -2.24 12.98
CA ASN A 76 -0.70 -3.67 13.31
C ASN A 76 -0.05 -3.92 14.67
N GLN A 77 1.10 -3.29 14.93
CA GLN A 77 1.78 -3.40 16.21
C GLN A 77 0.90 -2.90 17.36
N GLU A 78 0.28 -1.72 17.20
CA GLU A 78 -0.63 -1.15 18.20
C GLU A 78 -1.83 -2.08 18.48
N LEU A 79 -2.44 -2.67 17.44
CA LEU A 79 -3.55 -3.60 17.60
C LEU A 79 -3.13 -4.93 18.25
N ILE A 80 -1.96 -5.47 17.90
CA ILE A 80 -1.44 -6.68 18.52
C ILE A 80 -1.12 -6.43 20.00
N GLU A 81 -0.51 -5.29 20.33
CA GLU A 81 -0.23 -4.92 21.72
C GLU A 81 -1.50 -4.69 22.54
N ALA A 82 -2.56 -4.15 21.92
CA ALA A 82 -3.83 -3.86 22.60
C ALA A 82 -4.77 -5.07 22.73
N PHE A 83 -4.74 -6.00 21.77
CA PHE A 83 -5.76 -7.05 21.62
C PHE A 83 -5.20 -8.46 21.37
N GLY A 84 -3.88 -8.62 21.25
CA GLY A 84 -3.25 -9.93 21.09
C GLY A 84 -3.42 -10.79 22.34
N GLU A 85 -3.77 -12.07 22.15
CA GLU A 85 -3.70 -13.06 23.21
C GLU A 85 -2.22 -13.41 23.49
N GLU A 86 -1.83 -13.53 24.78
CA GLU A 86 -0.48 -13.92 25.21
C GLU A 86 -0.04 -15.29 24.67
#